data_AF-A0A2V8Q6A7-F1
#
_entry.id   AF-A0A2V8Q6A7-F1
#
_cell.length_a   1.000
_cell.length_b   1.000
_cell.length_c   1.000
_cell.angle_alpha   90.00
_cell.angle_beta   90.00
_cell.angle_gamma   90.00
#
_symmetry.space_group_name_H-M   'P 1'
#
loop_
_entity.id
_entity.type
_entity.pdbx_description
1 polymer ?
#
loop_
_entity_poly.entity_id
_entity_poly.type
_entity_poly.pdbx_seq_one_letter_code
_entity_poly.pdbx_strand_id
1 'polypeptide(L)'
;MPTKRIGTKSTKKKASKAAPTRRTKARVAKAKSREVRVRMYKQGLGDCFLVTFPREPEPFHMMVDCGALKSKHYGDPEMNAVVANIQQTLLDEGPRKKSAARLDALAVTHEHWDHISGFHQAKTIFDELDVARVWVAWTEEPDNKPAQLLKKEFKKKKKALKSAMALIPEAKKGDKHMGLYKHAISELFGFFGGMGPDAPADGGTEATWDYMLELGGKEYCDPKKQPLKIEGVDDVRVYILGPPEDPDYIRKKLSRTETYDEGKQSFSLFDSFMAAVGGDDDSSDLSARACPFDGSFSITSEQASSDTFFSERYGFVDGDDNEWRRIDHDWLNMAGELALHLDSYTNNTCLAFAVEMGEPGEGKVLLFPGDAQVGNWLSWGELEWKVKNSKGELKKVNAEDLLARTVLYKVGHHGSHNATLRGKGLEKMTSNDLVAMIPVHRETAEDQQWEFPYPPLWDALKKKARGRVLLADAPDVTEIESDIERMLSPQERKSFEKAVRFEDLYVEYRIPY
;
A
#
# COMPACT_ATOMS: atom_id res chain seq x y z
N MET A 1 -70.16 -3.42 95.16
CA MET A 1 -69.35 -3.49 93.92
C MET A 1 -67.89 -3.56 94.30
N PRO A 2 -67.14 -4.63 93.99
CA PRO A 2 -65.74 -4.73 94.36
C PRO A 2 -64.81 -4.20 93.26
N THR A 3 -63.77 -3.54 93.74
CA THR A 3 -62.70 -2.79 93.08
C THR A 3 -61.78 -3.64 92.20
N LYS A 4 -61.55 -3.21 90.95
CA LYS A 4 -60.51 -3.74 90.05
C LYS A 4 -59.23 -2.91 90.13
N ARG A 5 -58.12 -3.58 90.46
CA ARG A 5 -56.74 -3.07 90.37
C ARG A 5 -56.28 -3.00 88.91
N ILE A 6 -55.54 -1.93 88.61
CA ILE A 6 -54.86 -1.66 87.34
C ILE A 6 -53.48 -2.33 87.37
N GLY A 7 -53.13 -3.02 86.29
CA GLY A 7 -51.80 -3.57 86.04
C GLY A 7 -51.43 -3.43 84.56
N THR A 8 -50.37 -2.69 84.30
CA THR A 8 -49.80 -2.29 83.01
C THR A 8 -49.25 -3.46 82.19
N LYS A 9 -49.54 -3.51 80.87
CA LYS A 9 -48.86 -4.40 79.91
C LYS A 9 -48.15 -3.60 78.82
N SER A 10 -46.85 -3.85 78.72
CA SER A 10 -45.90 -3.37 77.71
C SER A 10 -46.19 -3.99 76.33
N THR A 11 -46.14 -3.16 75.28
CA THR A 11 -46.34 -3.55 73.88
C THR A 11 -45.00 -3.93 73.22
N LYS A 12 -44.79 -5.23 72.96
CA LYS A 12 -43.77 -5.72 72.01
C LYS A 12 -44.38 -5.78 70.60
N LYS A 13 -43.82 -5.00 69.66
CA LYS A 13 -44.11 -5.07 68.22
C LYS A 13 -43.66 -6.43 67.65
N LYS A 14 -44.56 -7.13 66.95
CA LYS A 14 -44.26 -8.32 66.14
C LYS A 14 -43.59 -7.92 64.82
N ALA A 15 -42.52 -8.61 64.47
CA ALA A 15 -41.84 -8.53 63.18
C ALA A 15 -42.67 -9.21 62.07
N SER A 16 -42.83 -8.53 60.94
CA SER A 16 -43.39 -9.09 59.70
C SER A 16 -42.26 -9.71 58.86
N LYS A 17 -42.42 -10.98 58.48
CA LYS A 17 -41.52 -11.70 57.56
C LYS A 17 -41.57 -11.08 56.15
N ALA A 18 -40.41 -10.73 55.62
CA ALA A 18 -40.24 -10.30 54.23
C ALA A 18 -40.23 -11.52 53.27
N ALA A 19 -40.89 -11.39 52.13
CA ALA A 19 -40.91 -12.37 51.04
C ALA A 19 -39.56 -12.41 50.29
N PRO A 20 -39.15 -13.55 49.72
CA PRO A 20 -37.85 -13.66 49.06
C PRO A 20 -37.86 -12.94 47.71
N THR A 21 -36.99 -11.93 47.57
CA THR A 21 -36.72 -11.26 46.30
C THR A 21 -36.11 -12.24 45.29
N ARG A 22 -36.85 -12.48 44.21
CA ARG A 22 -36.43 -13.26 43.05
C ARG A 22 -35.25 -12.53 42.37
N ARG A 23 -34.02 -12.96 42.65
CA ARG A 23 -32.82 -12.57 41.89
C ARG A 23 -33.02 -13.02 40.44
N THR A 24 -33.34 -12.09 39.56
CA THR A 24 -33.19 -12.26 38.11
C THR A 24 -31.71 -12.43 37.84
N LYS A 25 -31.28 -13.66 37.53
CA LYS A 25 -29.97 -13.89 36.93
C LYS A 25 -29.94 -13.10 35.63
N ALA A 26 -29.16 -12.01 35.61
CA ALA A 26 -28.82 -11.33 34.37
C ALA A 26 -28.19 -12.39 33.46
N ARG A 27 -28.91 -12.73 32.40
CA ARG A 27 -28.39 -13.59 31.33
C ARG A 27 -27.29 -12.76 30.68
N VAL A 28 -26.04 -13.02 31.05
CA VAL A 28 -24.88 -12.51 30.31
C VAL A 28 -25.12 -12.96 28.87
N ALA A 29 -25.47 -12.02 28.00
CA ALA A 29 -25.55 -12.29 26.58
C ALA A 29 -24.14 -12.77 26.19
N LYS A 30 -24.05 -14.02 25.74
CA LYS A 30 -22.81 -14.55 25.15
C LYS A 30 -22.48 -13.58 24.02
N ALA A 31 -21.35 -12.88 24.09
CA ALA A 31 -20.91 -12.00 23.02
C ALA A 31 -21.03 -12.79 21.71
N LYS A 32 -21.77 -12.25 20.73
CA LYS A 32 -21.83 -12.87 19.40
C LYS A 32 -20.37 -12.92 18.91
N SER A 33 -19.88 -14.11 18.57
CA SER A 33 -18.55 -14.26 17.96
C SER A 33 -18.52 -13.40 16.70
N ARG A 34 -17.64 -12.40 16.66
CA ARG A 34 -17.42 -11.57 15.47
C ARG A 34 -16.26 -12.18 14.69
N GLU A 35 -16.33 -12.08 13.36
CA GLU A 35 -15.33 -12.64 12.45
C GLU A 35 -15.17 -11.67 11.28
N VAL A 36 -13.96 -11.19 11.04
CA VAL A 36 -13.60 -10.47 9.81
C VAL A 36 -13.15 -11.47 8.75
N ARG A 37 -13.56 -11.25 7.50
CA ARG A 37 -13.05 -12.00 6.34
C ARG A 37 -12.14 -11.10 5.52
N VAL A 38 -10.96 -11.60 5.17
CA VAL A 38 -10.01 -10.94 4.28
C VAL A 38 -9.80 -11.85 3.07
N ARG A 39 -10.13 -11.39 1.87
CA ARG A 39 -9.80 -12.06 0.62
C ARG A 39 -8.65 -11.34 -0.05
N MET A 40 -7.57 -12.07 -0.33
CA MET A 40 -6.50 -11.64 -1.23
C MET A 40 -6.78 -12.25 -2.61
N TYR A 41 -7.04 -11.42 -3.62
CA TYR A 41 -7.37 -11.90 -4.96
C TYR A 41 -6.12 -12.32 -5.76
N LYS A 42 -6.35 -13.15 -6.78
CA LYS A 42 -5.33 -13.81 -7.62
C LYS A 42 -5.35 -13.28 -9.06
N GLN A 43 -5.42 -11.96 -9.22
CA GLN A 43 -5.47 -11.30 -10.53
C GLN A 43 -4.10 -11.17 -11.22
N GLY A 44 -3.00 -11.35 -10.47
CA GLY A 44 -1.64 -11.16 -10.96
C GLY A 44 -0.67 -10.68 -9.87
N LEU A 45 0.44 -10.08 -10.29
CA LEU A 45 1.39 -9.40 -9.40
C LEU A 45 0.84 -7.99 -9.12
N GLY A 46 0.23 -7.77 -7.95
CA GLY A 46 -0.43 -6.52 -7.60
C GLY A 46 -1.47 -6.70 -6.50
N ASP A 47 -2.01 -5.59 -6.00
CA ASP A 47 -2.91 -5.59 -4.86
C ASP A 47 -4.39 -5.59 -5.27
N CYS A 48 -5.17 -6.49 -4.68
CA CYS A 48 -6.63 -6.42 -4.70
C CYS A 48 -7.16 -7.23 -3.51
N PHE A 49 -7.73 -6.55 -2.51
CA PHE A 49 -8.26 -7.19 -1.32
C PHE A 49 -9.71 -6.78 -1.06
N LEU A 50 -10.52 -7.73 -0.58
CA LEU A 50 -11.83 -7.45 -0.01
C LEU A 50 -11.84 -7.82 1.47
N VAL A 51 -12.03 -6.83 2.33
CA VAL A 51 -12.16 -6.95 3.78
C VAL A 51 -13.62 -6.77 4.17
N THR A 52 -14.20 -7.77 4.80
CA THR A 52 -15.61 -7.77 5.19
C THR A 52 -15.75 -7.81 6.71
N PHE A 53 -16.35 -6.78 7.28
CA PHE A 53 -16.61 -6.67 8.71
C PHE A 53 -18.06 -7.04 9.04
N PRO A 54 -18.31 -7.71 10.18
CA PRO A 54 -19.66 -8.01 10.61
C PRO A 54 -20.38 -6.72 11.05
N ARG A 55 -21.39 -6.33 10.26
CA ARG A 55 -22.31 -5.21 10.51
C ARG A 55 -23.74 -5.72 10.32
N GLU A 56 -24.69 -5.14 11.04
CA GLU A 56 -26.12 -5.46 10.92
C GLU A 56 -26.85 -4.23 10.33
N PRO A 57 -27.81 -4.39 9.41
CA PRO A 57 -28.36 -5.66 8.92
C PRO A 57 -27.49 -6.36 7.87
N GLU A 58 -26.49 -5.67 7.32
CA GLU A 58 -25.61 -6.15 6.26
C GLU A 58 -24.15 -5.85 6.59
N PRO A 59 -23.20 -6.70 6.12
CA PRO A 59 -21.78 -6.51 6.36
C PRO A 59 -21.27 -5.16 5.85
N PHE A 60 -20.14 -4.71 6.41
CA PHE A 60 -19.39 -3.58 5.85
C PHE A 60 -18.31 -4.14 4.93
N HIS A 61 -18.29 -3.70 3.68
CA HIS A 61 -17.29 -4.12 2.70
C HIS A 61 -16.29 -3.01 2.42
N MET A 62 -15.02 -3.29 2.67
CA MET A 62 -13.88 -2.44 2.32
C MET A 62 -13.04 -3.14 1.27
N MET A 63 -12.79 -2.47 0.15
CA MET A 63 -11.85 -2.91 -0.86
C MET A 63 -10.55 -2.15 -0.69
N VAL A 64 -9.41 -2.84 -0.80
CA VAL A 64 -8.08 -2.24 -0.75
C VAL A 64 -7.38 -2.53 -2.06
N ASP A 65 -7.17 -1.48 -2.85
CA ASP A 65 -6.61 -1.50 -4.22
C ASP A 65 -7.35 -2.41 -5.21
N CYS A 66 -7.02 -2.27 -6.49
CA CYS A 66 -7.44 -3.13 -7.58
C CYS A 66 -6.44 -3.04 -8.74
N GLY A 67 -5.39 -3.83 -8.72
CA GLY A 67 -4.42 -3.79 -9.80
C GLY A 67 -3.59 -5.05 -9.98
N ALA A 68 -2.97 -5.11 -11.15
CA ALA A 68 -1.97 -6.09 -11.52
C ALA A 68 -0.99 -5.44 -12.50
N LEU A 69 0.30 -5.73 -12.33
CA LEU A 69 1.32 -5.32 -13.27
C LEU A 69 1.02 -5.89 -14.66
N LYS A 70 1.37 -5.19 -15.74
CA LYS A 70 1.26 -5.77 -17.07
C LYS A 70 2.09 -7.06 -17.18
N SER A 71 1.49 -8.14 -17.66
CA SER A 71 2.13 -9.45 -17.80
C SER A 71 1.64 -10.19 -19.05
N LYS A 72 2.37 -11.23 -19.46
CA LYS A 72 1.94 -12.19 -20.48
C LYS A 72 1.09 -13.33 -19.89
N HIS A 73 1.09 -13.47 -18.56
CA HIS A 73 0.46 -14.59 -17.84
C HIS A 73 -1.00 -14.34 -17.46
N TYR A 74 -1.41 -13.08 -17.44
CA TYR A 74 -2.75 -12.63 -17.06
C TYR A 74 -3.03 -11.26 -17.69
N GLY A 75 -4.29 -10.83 -17.68
CA GLY A 75 -4.71 -9.52 -18.16
C GLY A 75 -6.17 -9.22 -17.83
N ASP A 76 -6.86 -8.61 -18.79
CA ASP A 76 -8.24 -8.18 -18.62
C ASP A 76 -9.20 -9.30 -18.21
N PRO A 77 -9.12 -10.55 -18.74
CA PRO A 77 -10.03 -11.62 -18.32
C PRO A 77 -9.92 -11.97 -16.83
N GLU A 78 -8.70 -12.11 -16.30
CA GLU A 78 -8.45 -12.44 -14.89
C GLU A 78 -8.91 -11.28 -13.99
N MET A 79 -8.58 -10.05 -14.36
CA MET A 79 -9.01 -8.86 -13.62
C MET A 79 -10.54 -8.71 -13.62
N ASN A 80 -11.21 -8.86 -14.77
CA ASN A 80 -12.66 -8.80 -14.85
C ASN A 80 -13.34 -9.91 -14.03
N ALA A 81 -12.78 -11.13 -14.00
CA ALA A 81 -13.30 -12.21 -13.17
C ALA A 81 -13.22 -11.88 -11.67
N VAL A 82 -12.12 -11.26 -11.23
CA VAL A 82 -11.95 -10.80 -9.85
C VAL A 82 -12.97 -9.71 -9.50
N VAL A 83 -13.12 -8.66 -10.31
CA VAL A 83 -14.04 -7.57 -10.02
C VAL A 83 -15.50 -8.02 -10.11
N ALA A 84 -15.83 -8.93 -11.04
CA ALA A 84 -17.15 -9.56 -11.10
C ALA A 84 -17.45 -10.40 -9.84
N ASN A 85 -16.45 -11.12 -9.30
CA ASN A 85 -16.61 -11.86 -8.04
C ASN A 85 -16.86 -10.93 -6.85
N ILE A 86 -16.17 -9.78 -6.80
CA ILE A 86 -16.41 -8.74 -5.80
C ILE A 86 -17.84 -8.24 -5.93
N GLN A 87 -18.26 -7.79 -7.12
CA GLN A 87 -19.62 -7.32 -7.38
C GLN A 87 -20.67 -8.35 -6.93
N GLN A 88 -20.50 -9.63 -7.30
CA GLN A 88 -21.41 -10.69 -6.90
C GLN A 88 -21.46 -10.89 -5.38
N THR A 89 -20.31 -10.81 -4.70
CA THR A 89 -20.25 -10.88 -3.23
C THR A 89 -21.04 -9.73 -2.59
N LEU A 90 -20.89 -8.51 -3.08
CA LEU A 90 -21.63 -7.34 -2.58
C LEU A 90 -23.14 -7.47 -2.82
N LEU A 91 -23.55 -8.05 -3.95
CA LEU A 91 -24.96 -8.31 -4.26
C LEU A 91 -25.57 -9.40 -3.35
N ASP A 92 -24.82 -10.46 -3.10
CA ASP A 92 -25.27 -11.59 -2.28
C ASP A 92 -25.39 -11.24 -0.80
N GLU A 93 -24.51 -10.36 -0.31
CA GLU A 93 -24.43 -9.98 1.10
C GLU A 93 -25.10 -8.64 1.43
N GLY A 94 -25.48 -7.86 0.41
CA GLY A 94 -26.16 -6.58 0.55
C GLY A 94 -27.66 -6.67 0.87
N PRO A 95 -28.37 -5.53 0.84
CA PRO A 95 -29.78 -5.47 1.24
C PRO A 95 -30.68 -6.24 0.26
N ARG A 96 -31.81 -6.80 0.74
CA ARG A 96 -32.67 -7.67 -0.09
C ARG A 96 -33.32 -6.94 -1.29
N LYS A 97 -33.20 -7.56 -2.48
CA LYS A 97 -33.84 -7.32 -3.80
C LYS A 97 -33.85 -5.86 -4.30
N LYS A 98 -33.05 -5.62 -5.34
CA LYS A 98 -32.91 -4.40 -6.18
C LYS A 98 -31.99 -3.29 -5.65
N SER A 99 -31.14 -3.55 -4.67
CA SER A 99 -30.06 -2.63 -4.32
C SER A 99 -28.87 -2.80 -5.27
N ALA A 100 -28.16 -1.70 -5.52
CA ALA A 100 -26.87 -1.74 -6.19
C ALA A 100 -25.86 -2.55 -5.36
N ALA A 101 -24.82 -3.06 -6.03
CA ALA A 101 -23.68 -3.71 -5.39
C ALA A 101 -22.88 -2.66 -4.61
N ARG A 102 -23.20 -2.51 -3.32
CA ARG A 102 -22.64 -1.43 -2.49
C ARG A 102 -21.28 -1.80 -1.93
N LEU A 103 -20.29 -0.96 -2.20
CA LEU A 103 -18.98 -0.99 -1.59
C LEU A 103 -18.87 0.19 -0.60
N ASP A 104 -18.75 -0.09 0.69
CA ASP A 104 -18.79 0.98 1.71
C ASP A 104 -17.53 1.84 1.73
N ALA A 105 -16.36 1.24 1.46
CA ALA A 105 -15.10 1.95 1.34
C ALA A 105 -14.20 1.32 0.28
N LEU A 106 -13.62 2.16 -0.56
CA LEU A 106 -12.54 1.84 -1.46
C LEU A 106 -11.28 2.57 -0.96
N ALA A 107 -10.36 1.84 -0.33
CA ALA A 107 -9.05 2.38 0.06
C ALA A 107 -8.06 2.15 -1.08
N VAL A 108 -7.54 3.23 -1.65
CA VAL A 108 -6.52 3.15 -2.70
C VAL A 108 -5.21 3.70 -2.19
N THR A 109 -4.16 2.87 -2.24
CA THR A 109 -2.90 3.14 -1.58
C THR A 109 -2.09 4.19 -2.32
N HIS A 110 -1.89 4.05 -3.63
CA HIS A 110 -1.14 4.98 -4.47
C HIS A 110 -1.37 4.71 -5.97
N GLU A 111 -0.82 5.56 -6.83
CA GLU A 111 -1.11 5.58 -8.28
C GLU A 111 -0.40 4.50 -9.13
N HIS A 112 0.37 3.58 -8.54
CA HIS A 112 1.06 2.56 -9.34
C HIS A 112 0.08 1.59 -10.01
N TRP A 113 0.46 1.13 -11.21
CA TRP A 113 -0.43 0.40 -12.10
C TRP A 113 -0.93 -0.92 -11.49
N ASP A 114 -0.06 -1.63 -10.78
CA ASP A 114 -0.35 -2.84 -10.02
C ASP A 114 -1.28 -2.64 -8.82
N HIS A 115 -1.70 -1.40 -8.53
CA HIS A 115 -2.73 -1.07 -7.54
C HIS A 115 -4.02 -0.50 -8.16
N ILE A 116 -3.97 0.00 -9.41
CA ILE A 116 -5.09 0.73 -10.00
C ILE A 116 -5.56 0.22 -11.36
N SER A 117 -4.83 -0.71 -12.00
CA SER A 117 -5.14 -1.16 -13.37
C SER A 117 -6.56 -1.70 -13.50
N GLY A 118 -7.10 -2.32 -12.45
CA GLY A 118 -8.45 -2.87 -12.43
C GLY A 118 -9.55 -1.83 -12.64
N PHE A 119 -9.34 -0.58 -12.22
CA PHE A 119 -10.31 0.50 -12.47
C PHE A 119 -10.40 0.86 -13.96
N HIS A 120 -9.35 0.59 -14.74
CA HIS A 120 -9.36 0.70 -16.19
C HIS A 120 -9.89 -0.59 -16.86
N GLN A 121 -9.31 -1.74 -16.51
CA GLN A 121 -9.58 -3.03 -17.15
C GLN A 121 -11.01 -3.55 -16.92
N ALA A 122 -11.58 -3.26 -15.74
CA ALA A 122 -12.92 -3.66 -15.34
C ALA A 122 -13.86 -2.46 -15.15
N LYS A 123 -13.58 -1.36 -15.86
CA LYS A 123 -14.30 -0.09 -15.72
C LYS A 123 -15.83 -0.27 -15.79
N THR A 124 -16.32 -1.08 -16.72
CA THR A 124 -17.76 -1.32 -16.90
C THR A 124 -18.43 -1.95 -15.68
N ILE A 125 -17.70 -2.77 -14.91
CA ILE A 125 -18.22 -3.37 -13.68
C ILE A 125 -18.21 -2.33 -12.55
N PHE A 126 -17.14 -1.53 -12.46
CA PHE A 126 -17.07 -0.43 -11.49
C PHE A 126 -18.14 0.64 -11.71
N ASP A 127 -18.51 0.93 -12.96
CA ASP A 127 -19.61 1.84 -13.31
C ASP A 127 -20.97 1.36 -12.74
N GLU A 128 -21.10 0.08 -12.38
CA GLU A 128 -22.30 -0.51 -11.77
C GLU A 128 -22.23 -0.63 -10.24
N LEU A 129 -21.08 -0.36 -9.62
CA LEU A 129 -20.92 -0.40 -8.17
C LEU A 129 -21.39 0.90 -7.53
N ASP A 130 -22.03 0.79 -6.36
CA ASP A 130 -22.32 1.93 -5.50
C ASP A 130 -21.18 2.09 -4.48
N VAL A 131 -20.16 2.87 -4.83
CA VAL A 131 -19.01 3.13 -3.96
C VAL A 131 -19.31 4.32 -3.05
N ALA A 132 -19.50 4.06 -1.76
CA ALA A 132 -19.90 5.12 -0.83
C ALA A 132 -18.76 6.10 -0.52
N ARG A 133 -17.54 5.57 -0.28
CA ARG A 133 -16.36 6.38 0.07
C ARG A 133 -15.11 5.89 -0.65
N VAL A 134 -14.29 6.84 -1.08
CA VAL A 134 -12.94 6.61 -1.62
C VAL A 134 -11.94 7.18 -0.63
N TRP A 135 -11.14 6.34 -0.01
CA TRP A 135 -10.10 6.71 0.95
C TRP A 135 -8.76 6.79 0.23
N VAL A 136 -8.17 7.98 0.23
CA VAL A 136 -6.85 8.25 -0.36
C VAL A 136 -6.00 9.07 0.60
N ALA A 137 -4.70 9.07 0.40
CA ALA A 137 -3.77 9.85 1.21
C ALA A 137 -4.09 11.36 1.18
N TRP A 138 -3.73 12.07 2.25
CA TRP A 138 -3.80 13.54 2.34
C TRP A 138 -3.00 14.24 1.23
N THR A 139 -2.03 13.56 0.62
CA THR A 139 -1.27 14.07 -0.54
C THR A 139 -2.12 14.31 -1.78
N GLU A 140 -3.34 13.75 -1.82
CA GLU A 140 -4.31 13.98 -2.89
C GLU A 140 -5.32 15.09 -2.57
N GLU A 141 -5.27 15.69 -1.38
CA GLU A 141 -6.18 16.74 -0.97
C GLU A 141 -5.92 18.03 -1.79
N PRO A 142 -6.88 18.49 -2.62
CA PRO A 142 -6.64 19.55 -3.59
C PRO A 142 -6.21 20.88 -2.95
N ASP A 143 -6.74 21.21 -1.77
CA ASP A 143 -6.50 22.49 -1.09
C ASP A 143 -5.38 22.43 -0.03
N ASN A 144 -4.69 21.29 0.07
CA ASN A 144 -3.61 21.08 1.04
C ASN A 144 -2.28 21.63 0.48
N LYS A 145 -1.76 22.72 1.07
CA LYS A 145 -0.56 23.39 0.56
C LYS A 145 0.69 22.48 0.52
N PRO A 146 1.03 21.75 1.60
CA PRO A 146 2.10 20.74 1.53
C PRO A 146 1.89 19.72 0.41
N ALA A 147 0.66 19.22 0.21
CA ALA A 147 0.34 18.26 -0.85
C ALA A 147 0.57 18.85 -2.25
N GLN A 148 0.13 20.08 -2.48
CA GLN A 148 0.34 20.79 -3.75
C GLN A 148 1.83 20.99 -4.06
N LEU A 149 2.66 21.29 -3.05
CA LEU A 149 4.11 21.44 -3.21
C LEU A 149 4.77 20.11 -3.62
N LEU A 150 4.40 19.03 -2.94
CA LEU A 150 4.83 17.66 -3.26
C LEU A 150 4.43 17.27 -4.69
N LYS A 151 3.18 17.50 -5.08
CA LYS A 151 2.66 17.21 -6.43
C LYS A 151 3.37 18.05 -7.50
N LYS A 152 3.67 19.32 -7.23
CA LYS A 152 4.44 20.19 -8.14
C LYS A 152 5.88 19.70 -8.33
N GLU A 153 6.55 19.32 -7.25
CA GLU A 153 7.91 18.74 -7.29
C GLU A 153 7.92 17.46 -8.14
N PHE A 154 6.95 16.57 -7.90
CA PHE A 154 6.80 15.30 -8.62
C PHE A 154 6.50 15.51 -10.11
N LYS A 155 5.55 16.40 -10.46
CA LYS A 155 5.24 16.73 -11.85
C LYS A 155 6.46 17.28 -12.60
N LYS A 156 7.26 18.14 -11.96
CA LYS A 156 8.50 18.67 -12.56
C LYS A 156 9.51 17.55 -12.86
N LYS A 157 9.72 16.64 -11.91
CA LYS A 157 10.60 15.48 -12.05
C LYS A 157 10.11 14.50 -13.13
N LYS A 158 8.80 14.21 -13.19
CA LYS A 158 8.18 13.35 -14.23
C LYS A 158 8.32 13.96 -15.63
N LYS A 159 8.13 15.29 -15.78
CA LYS A 159 8.37 16.03 -17.03
C LYS A 159 9.85 15.92 -17.45
N ALA A 160 10.78 16.08 -16.52
CA ALA A 160 12.21 15.92 -16.80
C ALA A 160 12.55 14.49 -17.22
N LEU A 161 12.06 13.47 -16.51
CA LEU A 161 12.30 12.08 -16.92
C LEU A 161 11.75 11.78 -18.33
N LYS A 162 10.51 12.20 -18.63
CA LYS A 162 9.92 12.03 -19.96
C LYS A 162 10.74 12.70 -21.06
N SER A 163 11.24 13.90 -20.79
CA SER A 163 12.06 14.66 -21.74
C SER A 163 13.43 14.01 -21.93
N ALA A 164 14.05 13.50 -20.86
CA ALA A 164 15.30 12.72 -20.95
C ALA A 164 15.10 11.43 -21.76
N MET A 165 14.01 10.69 -21.53
CA MET A 165 13.69 9.48 -22.29
C MET A 165 13.52 9.75 -23.79
N ALA A 166 12.94 10.91 -24.16
CA ALA A 166 12.79 11.32 -25.55
C ALA A 166 14.15 11.62 -26.24
N LEU A 167 15.17 11.95 -25.46
CA LEU A 167 16.53 12.20 -25.95
C LEU A 167 17.38 10.92 -26.05
N ILE A 168 16.92 9.79 -25.49
CA ILE A 168 17.61 8.49 -25.64
C ILE A 168 17.32 7.94 -27.05
N PRO A 169 18.32 7.85 -27.95
CA PRO A 169 18.13 7.32 -29.30
C PRO A 169 17.64 5.87 -29.26
N GLU A 170 16.94 5.44 -30.31
CA GLU A 170 16.59 4.02 -30.44
C GLU A 170 17.85 3.17 -30.62
N ALA A 171 17.82 1.96 -30.08
CA ALA A 171 18.96 1.04 -30.14
C ALA A 171 19.37 0.78 -31.59
N LYS A 172 20.56 1.25 -31.99
CA LYS A 172 21.15 0.89 -33.29
C LYS A 172 21.50 -0.61 -33.28
N LYS A 173 21.46 -1.28 -34.45
CA LYS A 173 22.00 -2.65 -34.64
C LYS A 173 23.52 -2.65 -34.40
N GLY A 174 23.94 -2.77 -33.15
CA GLY A 174 25.35 -2.76 -32.75
C GLY A 174 25.56 -2.24 -31.33
N ASP A 175 24.73 -1.29 -30.89
CA ASP A 175 24.79 -0.71 -29.55
C ASP A 175 23.73 -1.32 -28.64
N LYS A 176 24.00 -2.56 -28.21
CA LYS A 176 23.10 -3.31 -27.32
C LYS A 176 22.93 -2.60 -25.98
N HIS A 177 23.93 -1.85 -25.52
CA HIS A 177 23.95 -1.26 -24.18
C HIS A 177 22.93 -0.13 -24.02
N MET A 178 22.87 0.80 -24.97
CA MET A 178 21.88 1.90 -24.92
C MET A 178 20.44 1.42 -25.14
N GLY A 179 20.25 0.38 -25.96
CA GLY A 179 18.95 -0.27 -26.10
C GLY A 179 18.47 -0.94 -24.82
N LEU A 180 19.36 -1.67 -24.13
CA LEU A 180 19.09 -2.25 -22.81
C LEU A 180 18.80 -1.16 -21.77
N TYR A 181 19.54 -0.05 -21.79
CA TYR A 181 19.35 1.06 -20.86
C TYR A 181 18.00 1.77 -21.06
N LYS A 182 17.63 2.05 -22.31
CA LYS A 182 16.31 2.61 -22.67
C LYS A 182 15.19 1.65 -22.27
N HIS A 183 15.37 0.35 -22.48
CA HIS A 183 14.41 -0.68 -22.08
C HIS A 183 14.22 -0.71 -20.56
N ALA A 184 15.31 -0.74 -19.79
CA ALA A 184 15.26 -0.76 -18.33
C ALA A 184 14.56 0.49 -17.75
N ILE A 185 14.85 1.69 -18.27
CA ILE A 185 14.13 2.91 -17.87
C ILE A 185 12.66 2.84 -18.31
N SER A 186 12.38 2.32 -19.50
CA SER A 186 11.01 2.21 -20.01
C SER A 186 10.17 1.19 -19.25
N GLU A 187 10.77 0.11 -18.75
CA GLU A 187 10.12 -0.86 -17.87
C GLU A 187 9.84 -0.27 -16.49
N LEU A 188 10.83 0.41 -15.88
CA LEU A 188 10.61 1.23 -14.68
C LEU A 188 9.45 2.21 -14.94
N PHE A 189 9.48 2.97 -16.02
CA PHE A 189 8.43 3.94 -16.34
C PHE A 189 7.07 3.32 -16.70
N GLY A 190 7.07 2.12 -17.30
CA GLY A 190 5.88 1.33 -17.61
C GLY A 190 5.22 0.78 -16.34
N PHE A 191 6.03 0.36 -15.38
CA PHE A 191 5.61 -0.01 -14.03
C PHE A 191 5.01 1.21 -13.27
N PHE A 192 5.67 2.38 -13.32
CA PHE A 192 5.29 3.53 -12.49
C PHE A 192 4.22 4.45 -13.08
N GLY A 193 3.95 4.40 -14.38
CA GLY A 193 3.12 5.43 -15.03
C GLY A 193 2.12 4.95 -16.06
N GLY A 194 2.07 3.65 -16.38
CA GLY A 194 1.22 3.15 -17.47
C GLY A 194 1.49 3.86 -18.80
N MET A 195 2.70 4.44 -18.98
CA MET A 195 3.13 5.30 -20.08
C MET A 195 4.26 4.66 -20.91
N GLY A 196 4.37 3.34 -20.88
CA GLY A 196 5.26 2.59 -21.79
C GLY A 196 4.79 2.71 -23.25
N PRO A 197 5.57 2.19 -24.22
CA PRO A 197 5.17 2.18 -25.64
C PRO A 197 3.81 1.50 -25.91
N ASP A 198 3.32 0.69 -24.97
CA ASP A 198 2.03 0.02 -25.00
C ASP A 198 1.00 0.60 -23.99
N ALA A 199 1.16 1.85 -23.57
CA ALA A 199 0.23 2.54 -22.69
C ALA A 199 -1.20 2.53 -23.25
N PRO A 200 -2.25 2.41 -22.41
CA PRO A 200 -3.62 2.62 -22.84
C PRO A 200 -3.79 3.97 -23.53
N ALA A 201 -4.38 3.96 -24.73
CA ALA A 201 -4.55 5.15 -25.57
C ALA A 201 -5.51 6.20 -24.97
N ASP A 202 -6.22 5.87 -23.90
CA ASP A 202 -7.27 6.65 -23.24
C ASP A 202 -6.82 7.42 -21.99
N GLY A 203 -5.50 7.54 -21.74
CA GLY A 203 -4.94 8.48 -20.77
C GLY A 203 -4.05 7.89 -19.67
N GLY A 204 -3.82 6.58 -19.67
CA GLY A 204 -2.87 5.90 -18.77
C GLY A 204 -3.20 6.06 -17.28
N THR A 205 -2.19 5.97 -16.42
CA THR A 205 -2.33 6.02 -14.95
C THR A 205 -3.10 7.25 -14.43
N GLU A 206 -2.87 8.45 -14.99
CA GLU A 206 -3.52 9.68 -14.50
C GLU A 206 -5.03 9.65 -14.75
N ALA A 207 -5.47 9.20 -15.93
CA ALA A 207 -6.90 9.07 -16.23
C ALA A 207 -7.58 7.97 -15.39
N THR A 208 -6.89 6.85 -15.17
CA THR A 208 -7.38 5.76 -14.31
C THR A 208 -7.52 6.23 -12.86
N TRP A 209 -6.54 7.00 -12.36
CA TRP A 209 -6.57 7.59 -11.02
C TRP A 209 -7.72 8.58 -10.85
N ASP A 210 -7.89 9.49 -11.81
CA ASP A 210 -8.98 10.47 -11.80
C ASP A 210 -10.35 9.78 -11.86
N TYR A 211 -10.52 8.75 -12.69
CA TYR A 211 -11.74 7.94 -12.71
C TYR A 211 -12.02 7.29 -11.35
N MET A 212 -11.00 6.65 -10.74
CA MET A 212 -11.13 6.01 -9.44
C MET A 212 -11.57 7.01 -8.35
N LEU A 213 -11.02 8.22 -8.35
CA LEU A 213 -11.38 9.28 -7.40
C LEU A 213 -12.83 9.75 -7.52
N GLU A 214 -13.46 9.57 -8.68
CA GLU A 214 -14.85 9.97 -8.94
C GLU A 214 -15.87 8.84 -8.65
N LEU A 215 -15.42 7.63 -8.29
CA LEU A 215 -16.31 6.51 -7.98
C LEU A 215 -17.20 6.77 -6.74
N GLY A 216 -16.74 7.57 -5.79
CA GLY A 216 -17.44 7.79 -4.53
C GLY A 216 -17.01 9.03 -3.76
N GLY A 217 -17.54 9.22 -2.55
CA GLY A 217 -17.21 10.36 -1.70
C GLY A 217 -15.76 10.31 -1.19
N LYS A 218 -14.93 11.27 -1.60
CA LYS A 218 -13.51 11.36 -1.24
C LYS A 218 -13.30 11.64 0.26
N GLU A 219 -12.43 10.85 0.90
CA GLU A 219 -11.94 11.03 2.27
C GLU A 219 -10.40 11.07 2.23
N TYR A 220 -9.83 12.19 2.67
CA TYR A 220 -8.38 12.41 2.67
C TYR A 220 -7.77 12.01 4.02
N CYS A 221 -7.15 10.84 4.02
CA CYS A 221 -6.59 10.15 5.18
C CYS A 221 -5.25 10.77 5.60
N ASP A 222 -5.19 11.20 6.86
CA ASP A 222 -4.07 11.93 7.44
C ASP A 222 -3.64 11.27 8.77
N PRO A 223 -2.36 10.89 8.92
CA PRO A 223 -1.87 10.20 10.12
C PRO A 223 -1.93 11.04 11.40
N LYS A 224 -2.02 12.37 11.32
CA LYS A 224 -2.18 13.27 12.48
C LYS A 224 -3.63 13.38 12.97
N LYS A 225 -4.60 12.96 12.17
CA LYS A 225 -6.02 12.96 12.56
C LYS A 225 -6.32 11.79 13.51
N GLN A 226 -7.47 11.89 14.19
CA GLN A 226 -7.98 10.79 15.01
C GLN A 226 -8.29 9.58 14.12
N PRO A 227 -8.20 8.35 14.67
CA PRO A 227 -8.51 7.14 13.90
C PRO A 227 -9.91 7.20 13.30
N LEU A 228 -10.04 6.83 12.03
CA LEU A 228 -11.32 6.78 11.34
C LEU A 228 -12.21 5.73 11.99
N LYS A 229 -13.51 6.03 12.02
CA LYS A 229 -14.54 5.09 12.47
C LYS A 229 -15.23 4.50 11.24
N ILE A 230 -15.57 3.22 11.34
CA ILE A 230 -16.36 2.54 10.33
C ILE A 230 -17.84 2.64 10.72
N GLU A 231 -18.66 3.22 9.85
CA GLU A 231 -20.09 3.43 10.14
C GLU A 231 -20.82 2.09 10.35
N GLY A 232 -21.44 1.92 11.52
CA GLY A 232 -22.14 0.70 11.91
C GLY A 232 -21.24 -0.42 12.45
N VAL A 233 -19.93 -0.18 12.62
CA VAL A 233 -18.96 -1.13 13.18
C VAL A 233 -18.20 -0.47 14.33
N ASP A 234 -18.89 -0.24 15.45
CA ASP A 234 -18.41 0.59 16.57
C ASP A 234 -17.13 0.06 17.26
N ASP A 235 -16.84 -1.22 17.10
CA ASP A 235 -15.67 -1.92 17.66
C ASP A 235 -14.51 -2.03 16.67
N VAL A 236 -14.57 -1.32 15.54
CA VAL A 236 -13.47 -1.27 14.56
C VAL A 236 -13.00 0.17 14.36
N ARG A 237 -11.70 0.34 14.22
CA ARG A 237 -11.03 1.63 14.03
C ARG A 237 -9.93 1.53 13.00
N VAL A 238 -9.74 2.58 12.22
CA VAL A 238 -8.66 2.63 11.22
C VAL A 238 -7.67 3.73 11.59
N TYR A 239 -6.44 3.34 11.87
CA TYR A 239 -5.32 4.22 12.18
C TYR A 239 -4.53 4.46 10.89
N ILE A 240 -4.46 5.71 10.45
CA ILE A 240 -3.66 6.08 9.28
C ILE A 240 -2.19 6.18 9.72
N LEU A 241 -1.33 5.40 9.10
CA LEU A 241 0.11 5.34 9.38
C LEU A 241 0.92 6.19 8.41
N GLY A 242 0.44 6.35 7.18
CA GLY A 242 1.12 7.11 6.16
C GLY A 242 0.19 7.63 5.07
N PRO A 243 0.69 8.51 4.20
CA PRO A 243 2.10 8.92 4.12
C PRO A 243 2.49 9.95 5.18
N PRO A 244 3.79 10.03 5.56
CA PRO A 244 4.26 11.02 6.51
C PRO A 244 4.11 12.44 6.00
N GLU A 245 3.76 13.37 6.88
CA GLU A 245 3.68 14.80 6.52
C GLU A 245 5.04 15.46 6.31
N ASP A 246 6.09 14.94 6.95
CA ASP A 246 7.45 15.45 6.75
C ASP A 246 8.01 14.94 5.40
N PRO A 247 8.25 15.85 4.43
CA PRO A 247 8.76 15.50 3.12
C PRO A 247 10.12 14.78 3.14
N ASP A 248 10.90 14.92 4.21
CA ASP A 248 12.20 14.24 4.33
C ASP A 248 12.03 12.73 4.50
N TYR A 249 10.95 12.28 5.15
CA TYR A 249 10.60 10.86 5.14
C TYR A 249 10.16 10.43 3.75
N ILE A 250 9.35 11.22 3.03
CA ILE A 250 8.90 10.86 1.67
C ILE A 250 10.09 10.67 0.73
N ARG A 251 11.11 11.53 0.82
CA ARG A 251 12.32 11.48 -0.03
C ARG A 251 13.32 10.38 0.38
N LYS A 252 13.10 9.69 1.49
CA LYS A 252 14.06 8.73 2.05
C LYS A 252 13.91 7.34 1.44
N LYS A 253 14.92 6.95 0.65
CA LYS A 253 14.92 5.69 -0.11
C LYS A 253 15.54 4.50 0.63
N LEU A 254 16.64 4.71 1.35
CA LEU A 254 17.47 3.65 1.90
C LEU A 254 17.78 3.90 3.38
N SER A 255 18.02 2.81 4.11
CA SER A 255 18.55 2.85 5.47
C SER A 255 19.61 1.77 5.63
N ARG A 256 20.87 2.17 5.83
CA ARG A 256 22.01 1.24 5.98
C ARG A 256 21.87 0.20 7.09
N THR A 257 20.90 0.36 8.01
CA THR A 257 20.67 -0.56 9.14
C THR A 257 19.28 -1.18 9.19
N GLU A 258 18.30 -0.62 8.47
CA GLU A 258 16.89 -1.07 8.55
C GLU A 258 16.40 -1.78 7.28
N THR A 259 17.06 -1.55 6.13
CA THR A 259 16.84 -2.33 4.91
C THR A 259 17.80 -3.51 4.84
N TYR A 260 17.40 -4.54 4.10
CA TYR A 260 18.23 -5.73 3.87
C TYR A 260 19.33 -5.52 2.80
N ASP A 261 19.68 -4.27 2.47
CA ASP A 261 20.65 -3.91 1.42
C ASP A 261 21.47 -2.64 1.77
N GLU A 262 22.67 -2.48 1.18
CA GLU A 262 23.68 -1.43 1.44
C GLU A 262 23.90 -0.49 0.23
N GLY A 263 23.33 0.74 0.22
CA GLY A 263 23.52 1.70 -0.88
C GLY A 263 23.75 3.17 -0.48
N LYS A 264 24.69 3.86 -1.17
CA LYS A 264 25.13 5.27 -1.00
C LYS A 264 24.43 6.22 -1.99
N GLN A 265 24.33 7.53 -1.68
CA GLN A 265 23.75 8.57 -2.57
C GLN A 265 24.71 9.74 -2.84
N SER A 266 24.57 10.41 -3.99
CA SER A 266 25.24 11.67 -4.39
C SER A 266 24.21 12.67 -4.95
N PHE A 267 24.03 13.84 -4.31
CA PHE A 267 22.97 14.81 -4.63
C PHE A 267 23.38 15.92 -5.62
N SER A 268 24.67 16.14 -5.90
CA SER A 268 25.14 17.30 -6.69
C SER A 268 24.93 17.18 -8.20
N LEU A 269 24.83 15.96 -8.75
CA LEU A 269 24.65 15.73 -10.19
C LEU A 269 23.19 15.93 -10.65
N PHE A 270 22.26 15.90 -9.68
CA PHE A 270 20.83 16.00 -9.93
C PHE A 270 20.41 17.39 -10.43
N ASP A 271 20.95 18.45 -9.83
CA ASP A 271 20.63 19.83 -10.21
C ASP A 271 21.13 20.11 -11.63
N SER A 272 22.31 19.61 -12.00
CA SER A 272 22.84 19.70 -13.35
C SER A 272 21.98 18.95 -14.37
N PHE A 273 21.50 17.74 -14.03
CA PHE A 273 20.58 16.98 -14.88
C PHE A 273 19.26 17.73 -15.10
N MET A 274 18.65 18.23 -14.02
CA MET A 274 17.39 18.97 -14.11
C MET A 274 17.51 20.26 -14.92
N ALA A 275 18.67 20.93 -14.89
CA ALA A 275 18.95 22.09 -15.72
C ALA A 275 19.12 21.72 -17.20
N ALA A 276 19.81 20.60 -17.50
CA ALA A 276 20.02 20.13 -18.86
C ALA A 276 18.71 19.73 -19.57
N VAL A 277 17.75 19.16 -18.82
CA VAL A 277 16.48 18.68 -19.37
C VAL A 277 15.34 19.71 -19.28
N GLY A 278 15.43 20.64 -18.33
CA GLY A 278 14.29 21.41 -17.81
C GLY A 278 13.72 22.49 -18.72
N GLY A 279 14.50 23.05 -19.65
CA GLY A 279 14.05 23.88 -20.78
C GLY A 279 13.09 25.07 -20.55
N ASP A 280 12.66 25.41 -19.33
CA ASP A 280 11.72 26.51 -19.08
C ASP A 280 12.46 27.87 -19.01
N ASP A 281 11.84 28.94 -19.53
CA ASP A 281 12.39 30.29 -19.84
C ASP A 281 13.14 31.06 -18.72
N ASP A 282 13.15 30.58 -17.47
CA ASP A 282 13.95 31.15 -16.36
C ASP A 282 15.35 30.52 -16.25
N SER A 283 15.72 29.66 -17.20
CA SER A 283 16.83 28.69 -17.08
C SER A 283 18.17 29.10 -17.67
N SER A 284 18.34 30.27 -18.29
CA SER A 284 19.62 30.61 -18.92
C SER A 284 20.78 30.66 -17.92
N ASP A 285 20.54 31.12 -16.69
CA ASP A 285 21.57 31.19 -15.64
C ASP A 285 21.83 29.83 -14.97
N LEU A 286 20.80 28.98 -14.83
CA LEU A 286 20.93 27.65 -14.24
C LEU A 286 21.56 26.64 -15.22
N SER A 287 21.23 26.72 -16.50
CA SER A 287 21.87 25.92 -17.56
C SER A 287 23.35 26.28 -17.68
N ALA A 288 23.70 27.58 -17.69
CA ALA A 288 25.09 28.04 -17.72
C ALA A 288 25.88 27.61 -16.46
N ARG A 289 25.24 27.57 -15.29
CA ARG A 289 25.84 27.10 -14.03
C ARG A 289 25.93 25.58 -13.89
N ALA A 290 25.11 24.85 -14.63
CA ALA A 290 25.06 23.39 -14.64
C ALA A 290 26.08 22.77 -15.61
N CYS A 291 26.53 23.54 -16.61
CA CYS A 291 27.58 23.12 -17.53
C CYS A 291 28.94 23.02 -16.81
N PRO A 292 29.72 21.97 -17.06
CA PRO A 292 31.03 21.80 -16.42
C PRO A 292 32.06 22.84 -16.87
N PHE A 293 31.79 23.57 -17.96
CA PHE A 293 32.66 24.58 -18.55
C PHE A 293 31.87 25.85 -18.88
N ASP A 294 32.53 27.00 -18.80
CA ASP A 294 31.97 28.28 -19.26
C ASP A 294 31.63 28.22 -20.75
N GLY A 295 30.62 28.98 -21.17
CA GLY A 295 30.22 29.08 -22.57
C GLY A 295 31.36 29.51 -23.50
N SER A 296 32.33 30.29 -23.00
CA SER A 296 33.52 30.68 -23.78
C SER A 296 34.46 29.51 -24.12
N PHE A 297 34.38 28.41 -23.37
CA PHE A 297 35.14 27.17 -23.61
C PHE A 297 34.29 26.09 -24.29
N SER A 298 33.07 26.44 -24.71
CA SER A 298 32.12 25.50 -25.30
C SER A 298 31.87 25.85 -26.77
N ILE A 299 31.67 24.83 -27.60
CA ILE A 299 31.19 24.98 -28.97
C ILE A 299 29.92 24.15 -29.14
N THR A 300 29.02 24.59 -30.02
CA THR A 300 27.79 23.85 -30.32
C THR A 300 28.12 22.55 -31.08
N SER A 301 27.21 21.58 -31.02
CA SER A 301 27.37 20.33 -31.80
C SER A 301 27.45 20.59 -33.30
N GLU A 302 26.79 21.63 -33.82
CA GLU A 302 26.82 22.03 -35.23
C GLU A 302 28.17 22.64 -35.62
N GLN A 303 28.77 23.43 -34.72
CA GLN A 303 30.13 23.94 -34.90
C GLN A 303 31.16 22.81 -34.85
N ALA A 304 31.01 21.88 -33.89
CA ALA A 304 31.88 20.72 -33.77
C ALA A 304 31.76 19.80 -35.00
N SER A 305 30.55 19.55 -35.51
CA SER A 305 30.35 18.73 -36.71
C SER A 305 30.93 19.35 -37.98
N SER A 306 31.07 20.69 -37.99
CA SER A 306 31.61 21.45 -39.13
C SER A 306 33.12 21.67 -39.04
N ASP A 307 33.73 21.44 -37.87
CA ASP A 307 35.17 21.56 -37.65
C ASP A 307 35.87 20.25 -37.99
N THR A 308 36.91 20.33 -38.81
CA THR A 308 37.62 19.15 -39.33
C THR A 308 38.22 18.28 -38.22
N PHE A 309 38.76 18.88 -37.16
CA PHE A 309 39.35 18.12 -36.07
C PHE A 309 38.27 17.31 -35.34
N PHE A 310 37.16 17.95 -34.99
CA PHE A 310 36.09 17.28 -34.27
C PHE A 310 35.37 16.26 -35.15
N SER A 311 35.07 16.60 -36.40
CA SER A 311 34.42 15.68 -37.34
C SER A 311 35.21 14.38 -37.53
N GLU A 312 36.53 14.48 -37.72
CA GLU A 312 37.39 13.30 -37.95
C GLU A 312 37.67 12.50 -36.67
N ARG A 313 37.69 13.15 -35.50
CA ARG A 313 38.11 12.52 -34.24
C ARG A 313 36.97 12.02 -33.38
N TYR A 314 35.76 12.56 -33.53
CA TYR A 314 34.62 12.23 -32.67
C TYR A 314 33.42 11.66 -33.45
N GLY A 315 33.39 11.79 -34.78
CA GLY A 315 32.38 11.17 -35.63
C GLY A 315 30.97 11.72 -35.41
N PHE A 316 30.50 12.59 -36.31
CA PHE A 316 29.16 13.20 -36.24
C PHE A 316 28.18 12.65 -37.28
N VAL A 317 28.59 11.63 -38.03
CA VAL A 317 27.73 10.88 -38.94
C VAL A 317 27.32 9.58 -38.25
N ASP A 318 26.05 9.20 -38.40
CA ASP A 318 25.54 7.96 -37.81
C ASP A 318 26.34 6.74 -38.28
N GLY A 319 26.92 6.00 -37.31
CA GLY A 319 27.69 4.78 -37.58
C GLY A 319 29.18 5.02 -37.81
N ASP A 320 29.71 6.19 -37.47
CA ASP A 320 31.15 6.46 -37.46
C ASP A 320 31.88 5.66 -36.36
N ASP A 321 33.03 5.07 -36.72
CA ASP A 321 33.87 4.29 -35.79
C ASP A 321 34.42 5.12 -34.61
N ASN A 322 34.35 6.45 -34.67
CA ASN A 322 34.78 7.36 -33.60
C ASN A 322 33.64 7.82 -32.69
N GLU A 323 32.38 7.46 -32.97
CA GLU A 323 31.19 7.89 -32.21
C GLU A 323 31.33 7.59 -30.71
N TRP A 324 31.99 6.49 -30.33
CA TRP A 324 32.25 6.09 -28.93
C TRP A 324 33.07 7.09 -28.10
N ARG A 325 33.76 8.04 -28.75
CA ARG A 325 34.54 9.09 -28.07
C ARG A 325 33.66 10.24 -27.58
N ARG A 326 32.40 10.28 -28.01
CA ARG A 326 31.40 11.25 -27.56
C ARG A 326 30.66 10.72 -26.33
N ILE A 327 30.20 11.64 -25.50
CA ILE A 327 29.44 11.35 -24.27
C ILE A 327 28.03 11.93 -24.33
N ASP A 328 27.47 12.00 -25.55
CA ASP A 328 26.22 12.73 -25.88
C ASP A 328 25.01 12.24 -25.07
N HIS A 329 25.07 10.98 -24.60
CA HIS A 329 24.00 10.32 -23.88
C HIS A 329 24.41 9.86 -22.48
N ASP A 330 25.69 9.99 -22.07
CA ASP A 330 26.15 9.47 -20.76
C ASP A 330 25.47 10.15 -19.58
N TRP A 331 25.11 11.42 -19.74
CA TRP A 331 24.36 12.16 -18.72
C TRP A 331 22.90 11.65 -18.56
N LEU A 332 22.36 10.93 -19.56
CA LEU A 332 21.06 10.25 -19.46
C LEU A 332 21.12 9.07 -18.48
N ASN A 333 22.31 8.63 -18.03
CA ASN A 333 22.42 7.64 -16.96
C ASN A 333 21.75 8.08 -15.64
N MET A 334 21.56 9.39 -15.45
CA MET A 334 20.82 9.95 -14.32
C MET A 334 19.30 9.81 -14.45
N ALA A 335 18.78 9.54 -15.65
CA ALA A 335 17.36 9.28 -15.85
C ALA A 335 16.93 8.00 -15.09
N GLY A 336 17.78 6.97 -15.05
CA GLY A 336 17.55 5.78 -14.24
C GLY A 336 17.47 6.09 -12.73
N GLU A 337 18.40 6.87 -12.18
CA GLU A 337 18.35 7.28 -10.77
C GLU A 337 17.11 8.14 -10.44
N LEU A 338 16.71 9.00 -11.38
CA LEU A 338 15.49 9.79 -11.26
C LEU A 338 14.23 8.92 -11.33
N ALA A 339 14.18 7.92 -12.20
CA ALA A 339 13.09 6.95 -12.26
C ALA A 339 12.94 6.19 -10.94
N LEU A 340 14.06 5.68 -10.40
CA LEU A 340 14.10 5.05 -9.07
C LEU A 340 13.73 6.03 -7.93
N HIS A 341 13.97 7.34 -8.10
CA HIS A 341 13.53 8.34 -7.14
C HIS A 341 12.03 8.54 -7.17
N LEU A 342 11.47 8.66 -8.37
CA LEU A 342 10.04 8.85 -8.57
C LEU A 342 9.26 7.66 -8.03
N ASP A 343 9.73 6.43 -8.29
CA ASP A 343 9.21 5.21 -7.68
C ASP A 343 9.16 5.27 -6.15
N SER A 344 10.33 5.39 -5.53
CA SER A 344 10.46 5.36 -4.07
C SER A 344 9.64 6.48 -3.41
N TYR A 345 9.54 7.62 -4.09
CA TYR A 345 8.70 8.73 -3.69
C TYR A 345 7.22 8.33 -3.71
N THR A 346 6.70 7.82 -4.83
CA THR A 346 5.29 7.40 -4.95
C THR A 346 4.95 6.32 -3.91
N ASN A 347 5.85 5.35 -3.74
CA ASN A 347 5.74 4.31 -2.72
C ASN A 347 5.71 4.89 -1.28
N ASN A 348 6.51 5.92 -0.98
CA ASN A 348 6.42 6.61 0.31
C ASN A 348 5.23 7.57 0.44
N THR A 349 4.52 7.89 -0.66
CA THR A 349 3.24 8.61 -0.62
C THR A 349 2.03 7.69 -0.41
N CYS A 350 2.23 6.37 -0.27
CA CYS A 350 1.12 5.45 -0.15
C CYS A 350 0.31 5.66 1.15
N LEU A 351 -1.01 5.50 1.03
CA LEU A 351 -1.92 5.36 2.16
C LEU A 351 -1.60 4.02 2.86
N ALA A 352 -0.92 4.11 4.01
CA ALA A 352 -0.67 2.98 4.89
C ALA A 352 -1.61 3.07 6.10
N PHE A 353 -2.21 1.97 6.51
CA PHE A 353 -3.14 1.97 7.64
C PHE A 353 -3.18 0.65 8.41
N ALA A 354 -3.64 0.75 9.65
CA ALA A 354 -3.89 -0.37 10.54
C ALA A 354 -5.36 -0.39 10.97
N VAL A 355 -6.01 -1.55 10.88
CA VAL A 355 -7.39 -1.76 11.33
C VAL A 355 -7.36 -2.48 12.67
N GLU A 356 -7.75 -1.80 13.74
CA GLU A 356 -7.92 -2.40 15.06
C GLU A 356 -9.36 -2.92 15.22
N MET A 357 -9.48 -4.16 15.68
CA MET A 357 -10.75 -4.86 15.87
C MET A 357 -10.90 -5.29 17.33
N GLY A 358 -11.93 -4.78 18.01
CA GLY A 358 -12.21 -5.03 19.42
C GLY A 358 -11.98 -3.80 20.30
N GLU A 359 -11.59 -4.02 21.56
CA GLU A 359 -11.42 -2.92 22.52
C GLU A 359 -10.25 -1.99 22.12
N PRO A 360 -10.44 -0.67 22.14
CA PRO A 360 -9.40 0.29 21.77
C PRO A 360 -8.12 0.14 22.60
N GLY A 361 -6.99 -0.08 21.92
CA GLY A 361 -5.67 -0.33 22.51
C GLY A 361 -5.39 -1.79 22.89
N GLU A 362 -6.37 -2.69 22.73
CA GLU A 362 -6.27 -4.09 23.16
C GLU A 362 -6.67 -5.08 22.04
N GLY A 363 -7.36 -4.60 21.00
CA GLY A 363 -7.87 -5.38 19.88
C GLY A 363 -6.81 -6.02 18.98
N LYS A 364 -7.25 -6.93 18.11
CA LYS A 364 -6.42 -7.52 17.05
C LYS A 364 -6.23 -6.49 15.94
N VAL A 365 -5.07 -6.52 15.26
CA VAL A 365 -4.76 -5.55 14.20
C VAL A 365 -4.57 -6.22 12.85
N LEU A 366 -5.17 -5.66 11.81
CA LEU A 366 -4.84 -5.93 10.40
C LEU A 366 -3.94 -4.79 9.90
N LEU A 367 -2.83 -5.10 9.26
CA LEU A 367 -1.89 -4.11 8.75
C LEU A 367 -1.85 -4.12 7.22
N PHE A 368 -2.15 -2.96 6.62
CA PHE A 368 -2.10 -2.71 5.18
C PHE A 368 -1.12 -1.56 4.91
N PRO A 369 0.17 -1.88 4.66
CA PRO A 369 1.19 -0.87 4.44
C PRO A 369 1.16 -0.29 3.01
N GLY A 370 0.32 -0.80 2.11
CA GLY A 370 0.50 -0.57 0.67
C GLY A 370 1.90 -0.97 0.25
N ASP A 371 2.60 -0.05 -0.40
CA ASP A 371 4.00 -0.20 -0.79
C ASP A 371 4.93 0.73 -0.02
N ALA A 372 4.57 1.04 1.22
CA ALA A 372 5.37 1.85 2.13
C ALA A 372 6.83 1.37 2.15
N GLN A 373 7.74 2.24 1.73
CA GLN A 373 9.17 2.01 1.79
C GLN A 373 9.77 2.64 3.06
N VAL A 374 11.10 2.64 3.14
CA VAL A 374 11.89 2.99 4.32
C VAL A 374 11.44 4.27 5.00
N GLY A 375 11.25 5.34 4.22
CA GLY A 375 10.83 6.63 4.73
C GLY A 375 9.53 6.57 5.51
N ASN A 376 8.52 5.95 4.92
CA ASN A 376 7.20 5.77 5.50
C ASN A 376 7.29 4.93 6.80
N TRP A 377 7.90 3.75 6.77
CA TRP A 377 8.07 2.92 7.98
C TRP A 377 8.83 3.63 9.11
N LEU A 378 9.87 4.41 8.79
CA LEU A 378 10.64 5.15 9.79
C LEU A 378 9.82 6.24 10.49
N SER A 379 8.83 6.80 9.80
CA SER A 379 7.97 7.86 10.34
C SER A 379 6.96 7.34 11.37
N TRP A 380 6.59 6.05 11.32
CA TRP A 380 5.54 5.51 12.19
C TRP A 380 5.88 5.57 13.68
N GLY A 381 7.17 5.55 14.03
CA GLY A 381 7.62 5.68 15.41
C GLY A 381 7.23 7.01 16.08
N GLU A 382 6.81 8.01 15.31
CA GLU A 382 6.39 9.32 15.81
C GLU A 382 4.87 9.41 16.05
N LEU A 383 4.11 8.38 15.63
CA LEU A 383 2.66 8.42 15.64
C LEU A 383 2.06 7.98 16.99
N GLU A 384 1.13 8.79 17.46
CA GLU A 384 0.38 8.56 18.70
C GLU A 384 -1.06 9.06 18.56
N TRP A 385 -2.01 8.22 18.98
CA TRP A 385 -3.42 8.55 19.04
C TRP A 385 -3.97 8.35 20.45
N LYS A 386 -5.04 9.10 20.75
CA LYS A 386 -5.75 9.04 22.04
C LYS A 386 -7.18 8.63 21.81
N VAL A 387 -7.53 7.41 22.22
CA VAL A 387 -8.82 6.78 21.95
C VAL A 387 -9.53 6.45 23.26
N LYS A 388 -10.85 6.62 23.31
CA LYS A 388 -11.64 6.20 24.47
C LYS A 388 -12.05 4.75 24.34
N ASN A 389 -11.84 3.93 25.37
CA ASN A 389 -12.35 2.56 25.43
C ASN A 389 -13.85 2.52 25.78
N SER A 390 -14.44 1.33 25.82
CA SER A 390 -15.86 1.14 26.16
C SER A 390 -16.26 1.63 27.56
N LYS A 391 -15.29 1.81 28.47
CA LYS A 391 -15.47 2.39 29.82
C LYS A 391 -15.32 3.91 29.84
N GLY A 392 -15.00 4.54 28.71
CA GLY A 392 -14.76 5.97 28.60
C GLY A 392 -13.35 6.41 29.04
N GLU A 393 -12.45 5.48 29.35
CA GLU A 393 -11.07 5.75 29.74
C GLU A 393 -10.24 6.09 28.50
N LEU A 394 -9.37 7.10 28.63
CA LEU A 394 -8.48 7.49 27.55
C LEU A 394 -7.29 6.53 27.48
N LYS A 395 -7.17 5.82 26.36
CA LYS A 395 -6.05 4.95 26.01
C LYS A 395 -5.15 5.67 25.01
N LYS A 396 -3.85 5.59 25.25
CA LYS A 396 -2.82 6.00 24.30
C LYS A 396 -2.47 4.79 23.45
N VAL A 397 -2.49 4.94 22.14
CA VAL A 397 -2.10 3.91 21.17
C VAL A 397 -1.03 4.53 20.28
N ASN A 398 0.10 3.85 20.11
CA ASN A 398 1.14 4.25 19.17
C ASN A 398 1.34 3.18 18.08
N ALA A 399 2.14 3.48 17.05
CA ALA A 399 2.36 2.53 15.96
C ALA A 399 3.04 1.23 16.41
N GLU A 400 3.97 1.27 17.37
CA GLU A 400 4.59 0.04 17.89
C GLU A 400 3.57 -0.86 18.59
N ASP A 401 2.61 -0.28 19.33
CA ASP A 401 1.50 -1.02 19.95
C ASP A 401 0.61 -1.69 18.90
N LEU A 402 0.39 -1.03 17.76
CA LEU A 402 -0.37 -1.60 16.64
C LEU A 402 0.41 -2.74 16.00
N LEU A 403 1.69 -2.54 15.67
CA LEU A 403 2.57 -3.56 15.10
C LEU A 403 2.62 -4.81 15.98
N ALA A 404 2.77 -4.65 17.29
CA ALA A 404 2.84 -5.76 18.24
C ALA A 404 1.57 -6.65 18.21
N ARG A 405 0.41 -6.04 17.95
CA ARG A 405 -0.90 -6.71 17.92
C ARG A 405 -1.35 -7.14 16.53
N THR A 406 -0.53 -6.92 15.50
CA THR A 406 -0.83 -7.35 14.12
C THR A 406 -1.01 -8.86 14.06
N VAL A 407 -2.20 -9.30 13.65
CA VAL A 407 -2.55 -10.71 13.40
C VAL A 407 -2.63 -11.04 11.92
N LEU A 408 -2.82 -10.03 11.07
CA LEU A 408 -2.73 -10.16 9.61
C LEU A 408 -1.89 -9.03 9.05
N TYR A 409 -0.91 -9.39 8.23
CA TYR A 409 -0.03 -8.45 7.54
C TYR A 409 -0.15 -8.66 6.03
N LYS A 410 -0.70 -7.68 5.29
CA LYS A 410 -0.44 -7.59 3.84
C LYS A 410 1.03 -7.21 3.68
N VAL A 411 1.84 -8.12 3.16
CA VAL A 411 3.27 -7.86 2.98
C VAL A 411 3.41 -6.73 1.98
N GLY A 412 4.08 -5.64 2.38
CA GLY A 412 4.23 -4.47 1.52
C GLY A 412 4.99 -4.78 0.23
N HIS A 413 4.77 -3.99 -0.81
CA HIS A 413 5.55 -3.98 -2.05
C HIS A 413 5.86 -5.40 -2.57
N HIS A 414 4.84 -6.27 -2.54
CA HIS A 414 4.84 -7.65 -3.04
C HIS A 414 5.94 -8.56 -2.47
N GLY A 415 6.53 -8.20 -1.33
CA GLY A 415 7.64 -8.93 -0.72
C GLY A 415 9.02 -8.54 -1.25
N SER A 416 9.18 -7.35 -1.81
CA SER A 416 10.48 -6.81 -2.22
C SER A 416 11.46 -6.59 -1.06
N HIS A 417 12.74 -6.37 -1.38
CA HIS A 417 13.81 -6.18 -0.39
C HIS A 417 13.65 -4.92 0.49
N ASN A 418 12.91 -3.91 0.02
CA ASN A 418 12.65 -2.65 0.73
C ASN A 418 11.20 -2.52 1.25
N ALA A 419 10.38 -3.57 1.05
CA ALA A 419 8.97 -3.65 1.44
C ALA A 419 8.71 -3.48 2.94
N THR A 420 9.56 -4.12 3.76
CA THR A 420 9.31 -4.29 5.19
C THR A 420 10.60 -4.04 5.96
N LEU A 421 10.61 -3.06 6.86
CA LEU A 421 11.77 -2.85 7.73
C LEU A 421 11.96 -4.02 8.68
N ARG A 422 13.21 -4.27 9.04
CA ARG A 422 13.56 -5.29 10.02
C ARG A 422 13.19 -4.87 11.45
N GLY A 423 14.05 -4.09 12.11
CA GLY A 423 13.95 -3.77 13.54
C GLY A 423 12.76 -2.88 13.88
N LYS A 424 12.41 -1.99 12.95
CA LYS A 424 11.26 -1.08 13.07
C LYS A 424 9.98 -1.57 12.38
N GLY A 425 10.02 -2.72 11.72
CA GLY A 425 8.86 -3.29 11.03
C GLY A 425 8.54 -4.69 11.53
N LEU A 426 8.93 -5.72 10.77
CA LEU A 426 8.57 -7.11 11.03
C LEU A 426 9.00 -7.60 12.42
N GLU A 427 10.11 -7.12 12.96
CA GLU A 427 10.55 -7.53 14.30
C GLU A 427 9.61 -7.05 15.42
N LYS A 428 8.91 -5.93 15.21
CA LYS A 428 7.89 -5.37 16.12
C LYS A 428 6.58 -6.14 16.07
N MET A 429 6.32 -6.93 15.04
CA MET A 429 5.16 -7.82 14.97
C MET A 429 5.40 -9.05 15.84
N THR A 430 4.81 -9.06 17.04
CA THR A 430 5.09 -10.06 18.09
C THR A 430 3.93 -11.00 18.39
N SER A 431 2.78 -10.80 17.75
CA SER A 431 1.62 -11.67 17.92
C SER A 431 1.91 -13.11 17.49
N ASN A 432 1.58 -14.06 18.36
CA ASN A 432 1.62 -15.49 18.04
C ASN A 432 0.55 -15.91 17.03
N ASP A 433 -0.38 -15.02 16.67
CA ASP A 433 -1.44 -15.26 15.69
C ASP A 433 -1.12 -14.66 14.30
N LEU A 434 0.07 -14.06 14.12
CA LEU A 434 0.45 -13.40 12.87
C LEU A 434 0.35 -14.35 11.66
N VAL A 435 -0.40 -13.91 10.66
CA VAL A 435 -0.46 -14.43 9.28
C VAL A 435 0.03 -13.35 8.33
N ALA A 436 0.89 -13.72 7.39
CA ALA A 436 1.34 -12.83 6.33
C ALA A 436 0.66 -13.22 5.00
N MET A 437 0.21 -12.24 4.22
CA MET A 437 -0.35 -12.41 2.88
C MET A 437 0.53 -11.67 1.88
N ILE A 438 1.05 -12.38 0.86
CA ILE A 438 1.89 -11.80 -0.19
C ILE A 438 1.14 -11.81 -1.52
N PRO A 439 0.73 -10.63 -2.03
CA PRO A 439 0.09 -10.49 -3.33
C PRO A 439 1.13 -10.57 -4.45
N VAL A 440 1.67 -11.78 -4.68
CA VAL A 440 2.75 -12.03 -5.64
C VAL A 440 2.32 -12.98 -6.75
N HIS A 441 2.90 -12.78 -7.94
CA HIS A 441 2.91 -13.75 -9.03
C HIS A 441 4.35 -14.00 -9.47
N ARG A 442 4.96 -15.07 -8.94
CA ARG A 442 6.40 -15.35 -9.04
C ARG A 442 6.88 -15.48 -10.48
N GLU A 443 6.12 -16.09 -11.38
CA GLU A 443 6.52 -16.17 -12.81
C GLU A 443 6.61 -14.78 -13.47
N THR A 444 5.79 -13.80 -13.04
CA THR A 444 5.89 -12.43 -13.56
C THR A 444 7.10 -11.74 -12.95
N ALA A 445 7.37 -11.95 -11.66
CA ALA A 445 8.59 -11.43 -11.03
C ALA A 445 9.86 -11.99 -11.68
N GLU A 446 9.89 -13.29 -11.99
CA GLU A 446 11.00 -13.95 -12.69
C GLU A 446 11.23 -13.39 -14.09
N ASP A 447 10.16 -13.15 -14.86
CA ASP A 447 10.24 -12.49 -16.17
C ASP A 447 10.86 -11.09 -16.08
N GLN A 448 10.66 -10.39 -14.96
CA GLN A 448 11.23 -9.07 -14.65
C GLN A 448 12.62 -9.16 -13.97
N GLN A 449 13.16 -10.37 -13.76
CA GLN A 449 14.39 -10.61 -13.01
C GLN A 449 14.35 -10.09 -11.57
N TRP A 450 13.16 -10.07 -10.96
CA TRP A 450 12.97 -9.68 -9.57
C TRP A 450 12.96 -10.90 -8.65
N GLU A 451 13.65 -10.77 -7.52
CA GLU A 451 13.63 -11.78 -6.46
C GLU A 451 12.42 -11.55 -5.55
N PHE A 452 11.19 -11.77 -6.03
CA PHE A 452 9.98 -11.68 -5.21
C PHE A 452 9.39 -13.06 -4.91
N PRO A 453 9.04 -13.37 -3.65
CA PRO A 453 9.43 -12.64 -2.44
C PRO A 453 10.96 -12.70 -2.21
N TYR A 454 11.53 -11.61 -1.69
CA TYR A 454 12.97 -11.52 -1.44
C TYR A 454 13.41 -12.59 -0.42
N PRO A 455 14.39 -13.47 -0.72
CA PRO A 455 14.62 -14.67 0.10
C PRO A 455 14.89 -14.40 1.59
N PRO A 456 15.70 -13.39 1.98
CA PRO A 456 15.85 -13.03 3.40
C PRO A 456 14.54 -12.56 4.07
N LEU A 457 13.69 -11.83 3.36
CA LEU A 457 12.38 -11.40 3.87
C LEU A 457 11.43 -12.61 3.98
N TRP A 458 11.42 -13.48 2.98
CA TRP A 458 10.65 -14.73 3.00
C TRP A 458 10.97 -15.58 4.24
N ASP A 459 12.25 -15.81 4.52
CA ASP A 459 12.66 -16.58 5.70
C ASP A 459 12.29 -15.89 7.01
N ALA A 460 12.41 -14.56 7.07
CA ALA A 460 11.99 -13.79 8.24
C ALA A 460 10.47 -13.87 8.47
N LEU A 461 9.67 -13.78 7.41
CA LEU A 461 8.21 -13.91 7.45
C LEU A 461 7.80 -15.30 7.93
N LYS A 462 8.37 -16.38 7.36
CA LYS A 462 8.09 -17.75 7.82
C LYS A 462 8.40 -17.93 9.29
N LYS A 463 9.52 -17.38 9.77
CA LYS A 463 9.89 -17.44 11.18
C LYS A 463 8.91 -16.66 12.07
N LYS A 464 8.54 -15.44 11.69
CA LYS A 464 7.69 -14.54 12.49
C LYS A 464 6.22 -14.95 12.48
N ALA A 465 5.70 -15.35 11.33
CA ALA A 465 4.35 -15.87 11.17
C ALA A 465 4.21 -17.35 11.57
N ARG A 466 5.30 -18.00 12.01
CA ARG A 466 5.34 -19.43 12.40
C ARG A 466 4.80 -20.35 11.29
N GLY A 467 5.25 -20.09 10.06
CA GLY A 467 4.86 -20.81 8.85
C GLY A 467 3.58 -20.30 8.17
N ARG A 468 2.77 -19.44 8.81
CA ARG A 468 1.49 -18.97 8.25
C ARG A 468 1.69 -17.81 7.25
N VAL A 469 2.28 -18.13 6.10
CA VAL A 469 2.51 -17.18 5.00
C VAL A 469 1.72 -17.63 3.78
N LEU A 470 0.75 -16.84 3.35
CA LEU A 470 -0.13 -17.13 2.22
C LEU A 470 0.34 -16.35 0.99
N LEU A 471 0.56 -17.04 -0.13
CA LEU A 471 0.95 -16.46 -1.41
C LEU A 471 -0.27 -16.42 -2.33
N ALA A 472 -0.44 -15.34 -3.10
CA ALA A 472 -1.54 -15.24 -4.07
C ALA A 472 -1.44 -16.29 -5.19
N ASP A 473 -0.23 -16.55 -5.69
CA ASP A 473 0.02 -17.54 -6.73
C ASP A 473 0.07 -19.01 -6.24
N ALA A 474 -0.03 -19.26 -4.94
CA ALA A 474 -0.08 -20.62 -4.42
C ALA A 474 -1.50 -21.22 -4.56
N PRO A 475 -1.61 -22.47 -5.04
CA PRO A 475 -2.90 -23.14 -5.16
C PRO A 475 -3.48 -23.54 -3.80
N ASP A 476 -2.62 -23.83 -2.82
CA ASP A 476 -2.98 -24.29 -1.48
C ASP A 476 -1.83 -24.05 -0.47
N VAL A 477 -1.86 -24.73 0.68
CA VAL A 477 -0.86 -24.60 1.76
C VAL A 477 0.36 -25.52 1.60
N THR A 478 0.48 -26.30 0.52
CA THR A 478 1.51 -27.34 0.37
C THR A 478 2.92 -26.78 0.57
N GLU A 479 3.21 -25.58 0.04
CA GLU A 479 4.53 -24.93 0.16
C GLU A 479 4.91 -24.57 1.59
N ILE A 480 3.93 -24.33 2.46
CA ILE A 480 4.14 -23.94 3.86
C ILE A 480 3.85 -25.07 4.84
N GLU A 481 3.41 -26.25 4.37
CA GLU A 481 2.95 -27.37 5.19
C GLU A 481 4.03 -27.81 6.19
N SER A 482 5.26 -28.03 5.70
CA SER A 482 6.37 -28.43 6.55
C SER A 482 6.70 -27.41 7.65
N ASP A 483 6.53 -26.11 7.37
CA ASP A 483 6.76 -25.05 8.33
C ASP A 483 5.65 -24.97 9.37
N ILE A 484 4.38 -25.06 8.98
CA ILE A 484 3.25 -25.08 9.92
C ILE A 484 3.29 -26.34 10.80
N GLU A 485 3.66 -27.50 10.26
CA GLU A 485 3.80 -28.74 11.04
C GLU A 485 4.88 -28.64 12.10
N ARG A 486 6.01 -28.04 11.74
CA ARG A 486 7.17 -27.83 12.62
C ARG A 486 6.91 -26.77 13.68
N MET A 487 6.21 -25.68 13.36
CA MET A 487 6.14 -24.48 14.20
C MET A 487 4.81 -24.30 14.95
N LEU A 488 3.73 -24.99 14.56
CA LEU A 488 2.42 -24.88 15.19
C LEU A 488 2.03 -26.16 15.96
N SER A 489 1.39 -25.98 17.11
CA SER A 489 0.73 -27.08 17.82
C SER A 489 -0.43 -27.66 16.99
N PRO A 490 -0.87 -28.91 17.25
CA PRO A 490 -1.99 -29.49 16.52
C PRO A 490 -3.29 -28.66 16.58
N GLN A 491 -3.53 -27.97 17.70
CA GLN A 491 -4.70 -27.11 17.85
C GLN A 491 -4.59 -25.81 17.04
N GLU A 492 -3.40 -25.21 16.99
CA GLU A 492 -3.14 -24.02 16.17
C GLU A 492 -3.26 -24.36 14.68
N ARG A 493 -2.71 -25.50 14.23
CA ARG A 493 -2.85 -25.97 12.83
C ARG A 493 -4.30 -26.14 12.43
N LYS A 494 -5.07 -26.90 13.22
CA LYS A 494 -6.49 -27.09 12.96
C LYS A 494 -7.27 -25.78 12.93
N SER A 495 -6.88 -24.80 13.75
CA SER A 495 -7.51 -23.48 13.77
C SER A 495 -7.15 -22.67 12.52
N PHE A 496 -5.90 -22.73 12.08
CA PHE A 496 -5.41 -22.08 10.86
C PHE A 496 -6.05 -22.69 9.60
N GLU A 497 -6.04 -24.01 9.46
CA GLU A 497 -6.68 -24.74 8.35
C GLU A 497 -8.18 -24.43 8.24
N LYS A 498 -8.87 -24.29 9.38
CA LYS A 498 -10.28 -23.91 9.40
C LYS A 498 -10.51 -22.44 9.00
N ALA A 499 -9.53 -21.58 9.26
CA ALA A 499 -9.63 -20.14 9.01
C ALA A 499 -9.23 -19.76 7.58
N VAL A 500 -8.50 -20.61 6.86
CA VAL A 500 -8.03 -20.36 5.50
C VAL A 500 -8.87 -21.15 4.49
N ARG A 501 -9.22 -20.50 3.37
CA ARG A 501 -9.89 -21.14 2.24
C ARG A 501 -9.25 -20.68 0.95
N PHE A 502 -8.74 -21.63 0.17
CA PHE A 502 -8.23 -21.39 -1.18
C PHE A 502 -9.36 -21.57 -2.18
N GLU A 503 -9.54 -20.57 -3.04
CA GLU A 503 -10.43 -20.58 -4.18
C GLU A 503 -9.63 -20.25 -5.44
N ASP A 504 -10.25 -20.44 -6.60
CA ASP A 504 -9.62 -20.16 -7.90
C ASP A 504 -9.23 -18.67 -8.02
N LEU A 505 -10.07 -17.76 -7.53
CA LEU A 505 -9.87 -16.31 -7.67
C LEU A 505 -9.24 -15.62 -6.47
N TYR A 506 -9.21 -16.25 -5.29
CA TYR A 506 -8.72 -15.63 -4.07
C TYR A 506 -8.27 -16.64 -3.00
N VAL A 507 -7.49 -16.16 -2.05
CA VAL A 507 -7.26 -16.82 -0.75
C VAL A 507 -8.03 -16.04 0.31
N GLU A 508 -8.97 -16.69 1.00
CA GLU A 508 -9.75 -16.11 2.09
C GLU A 508 -9.14 -16.50 3.44
N TYR A 509 -9.01 -15.53 4.35
CA TYR A 509 -8.65 -15.76 5.75
C TYR A 509 -9.69 -15.14 6.69
N ARG A 510 -10.05 -15.90 7.72
CA ARG A 510 -11.11 -15.55 8.69
C ARG A 510 -10.53 -15.31 10.07
N ILE A 511 -10.82 -14.15 10.64
CA ILE A 511 -10.22 -13.68 11.89
C ILE A 511 -11.31 -13.46 12.93
N PRO A 512 -11.45 -14.35 13.92
CA PRO A 512 -12.34 -14.11 15.05
C PRO A 512 -11.74 -13.05 15.97
N TYR A 513 -12.56 -12.13 16.48
CA TYR A 513 -12.15 -11.08 17.42
C TYR A 513 -13.21 -10.77 18.47
#